data_AF-A0A496TDN2-F1
#
_entry.id   AF-A0A496TDN2-F1
#
_cell.length_a   1.000
_cell.length_b   1.000
_cell.length_c   1.000
_cell.angle_alpha   90.00
_cell.angle_beta   90.00
_cell.angle_gamma   90.00
#
_symmetry.space_group_name_H-M   'P 1'
#
loop_
_entity.id
_entity.type
_entity.pdbx_description
1 polymer ?
#
loop_
_entity_poly.entity_id
_entity_poly.type
_entity_poly.pdbx_seq_one_letter_code
_entity_poly.pdbx_strand_id
1 'polypeptide(L)' 'MFLDAKTHLPIKQAYRETTMMGPVEVEEVFSDYLKVSGIKIPFRIVTNAAGQKYVKSVVTEFKINTDIDPRLFKK' A
#
# COMPACT_ATOMS: atom_id res chain seq x y z
N MET A 1 3.77 5.14 -11.09
CA MET A 1 3.89 5.71 -9.73
C MET A 1 3.57 7.19 -9.81
N PHE A 2 2.80 7.71 -8.87
CA PHE A 2 2.46 9.13 -8.76
C PHE A 2 2.87 9.60 -7.38
N LEU A 3 3.59 10.73 -7.32
CA LEU A 3 4.10 11.31 -6.09
C LEU A 3 3.49 12.69 -5.87
N ASP A 4 3.27 13.07 -4.61
CA ASP A 4 2.98 14.45 -4.25
C ASP A 4 4.22 15.33 -4.46
N ALA A 5 4.08 16.42 -5.22
CA ALA A 5 5.22 17.23 -5.64
C ALA A 5 5.94 17.97 -4.50
N LYS A 6 5.25 18.22 -3.37
CA LYS A 6 5.83 18.95 -2.23
C LYS A 6 6.50 18.01 -1.23
N THR A 7 5.83 16.91 -0.93
CA THR A 7 6.23 15.97 0.12
C THR A 7 7.01 14.77 -0.41
N HIS A 8 6.98 14.55 -1.72
CA HIS A 8 7.57 13.40 -2.42
C HIS A 8 6.99 12.05 -1.95
N LEU A 9 5.86 12.06 -1.25
CA LEU A 9 5.18 10.85 -0.82
C LEU A 9 4.42 10.22 -1.98
N PRO A 10 4.34 8.87 -2.06
CA PRO A 10 3.43 8.21 -2.98
C PRO A 10 1.99 8.66 -2.74
N ILE A 11 1.23 8.89 -3.81
CA ILE A 11 -0.21 9.18 -3.70
C ILE A 11 -1.03 8.17 -4.50
N LYS A 12 -0.44 7.59 -5.54
CA LYS A 12 -1.04 6.54 -6.34
C LYS A 12 0.00 5.63 -6.96
N GLN A 13 -0.32 4.35 -7.09
CA GLN A 13 0.36 3.44 -8.00
C GLN A 13 -0.68 2.85 -8.97
N ALA A 14 -0.28 2.63 -10.22
CA ALA A 14 -1.10 1.95 -11.22
C ALA A 14 -0.24 0.88 -11.89
N TYR A 15 -0.78 -0.31 -12.04
CA TYR A 15 -0.09 -1.47 -12.62
C TYR A 15 -1.09 -2.46 -13.21
N ARG A 16 -0.60 -3.43 -13.99
CA ARG A 16 -1.42 -4.54 -14.50
C ARG A 16 -1.19 -5.78 -13.65
N GLU A 17 -2.28 -6.45 -13.29
CA GLU A 17 -2.26 -7.69 -12.52
C GLU A 17 -3.21 -8.71 -13.16
N THR A 18 -2.87 -10.00 -13.05
CA THR A 18 -3.80 -11.07 -13.45
C THR A 18 -4.60 -11.50 -12.23
N THR A 19 -5.89 -11.16 -12.20
CA THR A 19 -6.83 -11.61 -11.18
C THR A 19 -7.52 -12.90 -11.63
N MET A 20 -8.39 -13.47 -10.79
CA MET A 20 -9.26 -14.58 -11.20
C MET A 20 -10.16 -14.25 -12.40
N MET A 21 -10.42 -12.96 -12.66
CA MET A 21 -11.22 -12.47 -13.77
C MET A 21 -10.39 -12.19 -15.04
N GLY A 22 -9.07 -12.39 -14.99
CA GLY A 22 -8.13 -12.09 -16.07
C GLY A 22 -7.26 -10.85 -15.81
N PRO A 23 -6.49 -10.40 -16.81
CA PRO A 23 -5.64 -9.22 -16.72
C PRO A 23 -6.46 -7.95 -16.56
N VAL A 24 -6.20 -7.19 -15.49
CA VAL A 24 -6.87 -5.93 -15.21
C VAL A 24 -5.86 -4.85 -14.85
N GLU A 25 -6.23 -3.60 -15.10
CA GLU A 25 -5.54 -2.46 -14.51
C GLU A 25 -5.97 -2.32 -13.05
N VAL A 26 -4.97 -2.18 -12.19
CA VAL A 26 -5.12 -1.97 -10.76
C VAL A 26 -4.57 -0.60 -10.42
N GLU A 27 -5.33 0.17 -9.64
CA GLU A 27 -4.90 1.42 -9.06
C GLU A 27 -4.94 1.34 -7.54
N GLU A 28 -3.85 1.71 -6.87
CA GLU A 28 -3.78 1.85 -5.43
C GLU A 28 -3.64 3.32 -5.07
N VAL A 29 -4.55 3.84 -4.26
CA VAL A 29 -4.52 5.22 -3.76
C VAL A 29 -4.12 5.21 -2.30
N PHE A 30 -3.07 5.97 -1.98
CA PHE A 30 -2.47 6.03 -0.65
C PHE A 30 -2.90 7.30 0.08
N SER A 31 -3.28 7.16 1.35
CA SER A 31 -3.77 8.26 2.18
C SER A 31 -3.48 8.00 3.66
N ASP A 32 -3.81 8.98 4.51
CA ASP A 32 -3.65 8.92 5.96
C ASP A 32 -2.20 8.62 6.38
N TYR A 33 -1.26 9.42 5.87
CA TYR A 33 0.15 9.26 6.17
C TYR A 33 0.47 9.61 7.63
N LEU A 34 0.97 8.64 8.39
CA LEU A 34 1.45 8.83 9.76
C LEU A 34 2.96 8.67 9.86
N LYS A 35 3.59 9.39 10.78
CA LYS A 35 5.03 9.28 11.06
C LYS A 35 5.26 8.14 12.06
N VAL A 36 5.96 7.11 11.65
CA VAL A 36 6.35 5.95 12.46
C VAL A 36 7.87 5.81 12.40
N SER A 37 8.54 5.85 13.55
CA SER A 37 10.00 5.78 13.67
C SER A 37 10.77 6.70 12.69
N GLY A 38 10.26 7.93 12.49
CA GLY A 38 10.90 8.92 11.62
C GLY A 38 10.39 8.93 10.17
N ILE A 39 9.72 7.87 9.71
CA ILE A 39 9.30 7.68 8.31
C ILE A 39 7.79 7.88 8.19
N LYS A 40 7.32 8.47 7.09
CA LYS A 40 5.88 8.62 6.81
C LYS A 40 5.37 7.39 6.06
N ILE A 41 4.34 6.74 6.58
CA ILE A 41 3.75 5.50 6.05
C ILE A 41 2.24 5.74 5.83
N PRO A 42 1.63 5.30 4.71
CA PRO A 42 0.19 5.42 4.52
C PRO A 42 -0.56 4.42 5.41
N PHE A 43 -1.55 4.90 6.17
CA PHE A 43 -2.40 4.03 7.00
C PHE A 43 -3.71 3.65 6.30
N ARG A 44 -3.96 4.21 5.11
CA ARG A 44 -5.13 3.86 4.31
C ARG A 44 -4.78 3.68 2.85
N ILE A 45 -5.18 2.54 2.32
CA ILE A 45 -4.97 2.15 0.92
C ILE A 45 -6.32 1.78 0.32
N VAL A 46 -6.65 2.38 -0.82
CA VAL A 46 -7.85 2.02 -1.60
C VAL A 46 -7.37 1.44 -2.92
N THR A 47 -7.68 0.18 -3.16
CA THR A 47 -7.36 -0.53 -4.40
C THR A 47 -8.59 -0.57 -5.28
N ASN A 48 -8.45 -0.13 -6.53
CA ASN A 48 -9.45 -0.27 -7.57
C ASN A 48 -8.94 -1.25 -8.63
N ALA A 49 -9.79 -2.16 -9.09
CA ALA A 49 -9.50 -3.06 -10.19
C ALA A 49 -10.53 -2.83 -11.30
N ALA A 50 -10.06 -2.67 -12.55
CA ALA A 50 -10.92 -2.33 -13.68
C ALA A 50 -11.83 -1.10 -13.41
N GLY A 51 -11.31 -0.10 -12.70
CA GLY A 51 -12.04 1.12 -12.34
C GLY A 51 -13.06 0.97 -11.21
N GLN A 52 -13.25 -0.22 -10.65
CA GLN A 52 -14.16 -0.45 -9.53
C GLN A 52 -13.41 -0.59 -8.21
N LYS A 53 -13.95 -0.02 -7.12
CA LYS A 53 -13.40 -0.20 -5.78
C LYS A 53 -13.39 -1.69 -5.43
N TYR A 54 -12.19 -2.22 -5.23
CA TYR A 54 -11.96 -3.64 -4.99
C TYR A 54 -11.68 -3.88 -3.50
N VAL A 55 -10.72 -3.14 -2.92
CA VAL A 55 -10.31 -3.32 -1.52
C VAL A 55 -10.10 -1.97 -0.84
N LYS A 56 -10.48 -1.88 0.45
CA LYS A 56 -10.08 -0.80 1.35
C LYS A 56 -9.29 -1.41 2.51
N SER A 57 -7.99 -1.12 2.56
CA SER A 57 -7.11 -1.55 3.65
C SER A 57 -6.90 -0.39 4.62
N VAL A 58 -7.03 -0.68 5.92
CA VAL A 58 -6.73 0.26 7.01
C VAL A 58 -5.68 -0.39 7.90
N VAL A 59 -4.53 0.25 8.01
CA VAL A 59 -3.46 -0.16 8.91
C VAL A 59 -3.83 0.32 10.31
N THR A 60 -3.90 -0.60 11.27
CA THR A 60 -4.18 -0.26 12.68
C THR A 60 -2.92 -0.07 13.50
N GLU A 61 -1.84 -0.76 13.12
CA GLU A 61 -0.55 -0.68 13.79
C GLU A 61 0.58 -0.88 12.77
N PHE A 62 1.67 -0.11 12.93
CA PHE A 62 2.88 -0.26 12.16
C PHE A 62 4.08 -0.14 13.11
N LYS A 63 4.99 -1.13 13.07
CA LYS A 63 6.19 -1.16 13.91
C LYS A 63 7.42 -1.35 13.02
N ILE A 64 8.51 -0.66 13.36
CA ILE A 64 9.79 -0.68 12.63
C ILE A 64 10.89 -1.02 13.63
N ASN A 65 11.92 -1.76 13.20
CA ASN A 65 13.05 -2.20 14.03
C ASN A 65 12.63 -3.05 15.24
N THR A 66 11.64 -3.90 15.05
CA THR A 66 11.25 -4.91 16.04
C THR A 66 12.05 -6.19 15.84
N ASP A 67 12.30 -6.91 16.93
CA ASP A 67 12.82 -8.27 16.84
C ASP A 67 11.76 -9.18 16.20
N ILE A 68 12.11 -9.79 15.07
CA ILE A 68 11.26 -10.75 14.35
C ILE A 68 11.97 -12.10 14.36
N ASP A 69 11.28 -13.15 14.82
CA ASP A 69 11.81 -14.51 14.81
C ASP A 69 12.09 -14.96 13.36
N PRO A 70 13.36 -15.28 13.00
CA PRO A 70 13.70 -15.71 11.64
C PRO A 70 12.95 -16.96 11.18
N ARG A 71 12.43 -17.77 12.11
CA ARG A 71 11.63 -18.96 11.79
C ARG A 71 10.32 -18.63 11.09
N LEU A 72 9.78 -17.41 11.25
CA LEU A 72 8.57 -16.94 10.56
C LEU A 72 8.75 -16.86 9.04
N PHE A 73 9.98 -16.87 8.55
CA PHE A 73 10.31 -16.82 7.12
C PHE A 73 10.74 -18.17 6.53
N LYS A 74 10.64 -19.27 7.31
CA LYS A 74 10.90 -20.63 6.79
C LYS A 74 9.65 -21.16 6.08
N LYS A 75 9.87 -21.84 4.96
CA LYS A 75 8.81 -22.51 4.18
C LYS A 75 8.33 -23.78 4.85
#